data_AF-A0A967G7A2-F1
#
_entry.id   AF-A0A967G7A2-F1
#
_cell.length_a   1.000
_cell.length_b   1.000
_cell.length_c   1.000
_cell.angle_alpha   90.00
_cell.angle_beta   90.00
_cell.angle_gamma   90.00
#
_symmetry.space_group_name_H-M   'P 1'
#
loop_
_entity.id
_entity.type
_entity.pdbx_description
1 polymer ?
#
loop_
_entity_poly.entity_id
_entity_poly.type
_entity_poly.pdbx_seq_one_letter_code
_entity_poly.pdbx_strand_id
1 'polypeptide(L)'
;MSSTELPKKPEITISKRKDYLLKIGMAMFSPLLLLLVLELISYIWEQNQADGPYAWEMVASRRMEWKQYPEPGAGYTLMKPGSHYEWQNIEVEINSHGLRGPEITYEKPANIYRILNLGDSVAMGWGV
;
A
#
# COMPACT_ATOMS: atom_id res chain seq x y z
N MET A 1 32.32 -35.79 -59.30
CA MET A 1 31.53 -34.83 -58.52
C MET A 1 31.82 -35.09 -57.05
N SER A 2 32.65 -34.25 -56.43
CA SER A 2 33.04 -34.38 -55.02
C SER A 2 31.98 -33.67 -54.17
N SER A 3 31.28 -34.41 -53.31
CA SER A 3 30.29 -33.86 -52.38
C SER A 3 31.00 -33.28 -51.16
N THR A 4 31.05 -31.96 -51.07
CA THR A 4 31.57 -31.24 -49.90
C THR A 4 30.56 -31.39 -48.75
N GLU A 5 30.86 -32.22 -47.75
CA GLU A 5 30.10 -32.27 -46.51
C GLU A 5 30.31 -30.98 -45.71
N LEU A 6 29.21 -30.31 -45.34
CA LEU A 6 29.23 -29.12 -44.50
C LEU A 6 29.66 -29.46 -43.07
N PRO A 7 30.47 -28.61 -42.40
CA PRO A 7 30.94 -28.88 -41.05
C PRO A 7 29.78 -28.91 -40.05
N LYS A 8 29.71 -30.01 -39.28
CA LYS A 8 28.71 -30.27 -38.24
C LYS A 8 28.83 -29.21 -37.13
N LYS A 9 27.73 -28.50 -36.85
CA LYS A 9 27.68 -27.43 -35.84
C LYS A 9 28.01 -28.00 -34.45
N PRO A 10 28.83 -27.33 -33.63
CA PRO A 10 29.22 -27.86 -32.31
C PRO A 10 28.00 -27.92 -31.38
N GLU A 11 27.76 -29.12 -30.84
CA GLU A 11 26.65 -29.43 -29.94
C GLU A 11 27.05 -29.06 -28.51
N ILE A 12 26.52 -27.95 -27.99
CA ILE A 12 26.83 -27.47 -26.64
C ILE A 12 26.21 -28.44 -25.63
N THR A 13 27.02 -29.31 -25.05
CA THR A 13 26.55 -30.34 -24.11
C THR A 13 26.54 -29.78 -22.69
N ILE A 14 25.39 -29.33 -22.21
CA ILE A 14 25.21 -28.86 -20.82
C ILE A 14 25.14 -30.09 -19.90
N SER A 15 25.83 -30.05 -18.75
CA SER A 15 25.76 -31.16 -17.80
C SER A 15 24.34 -31.29 -17.22
N LYS A 16 23.85 -32.54 -17.04
CA LYS A 16 22.50 -32.81 -16.52
C LYS A 16 22.20 -32.07 -15.21
N ARG A 17 23.21 -31.88 -14.34
CA ARG A 17 23.07 -31.12 -13.09
C ARG A 17 22.79 -29.64 -13.33
N LYS A 18 23.45 -29.02 -14.31
CA LYS A 18 23.22 -27.62 -14.69
C LYS A 18 21.83 -27.43 -15.31
N ASP A 19 21.35 -28.40 -16.08
CA ASP A 19 20.01 -28.38 -16.66
C ASP A 19 18.90 -28.45 -15.58
N TYR A 20 19.05 -29.35 -14.58
CA TYR A 20 18.12 -29.40 -13.44
C TYR A 20 18.11 -28.11 -12.62
N LEU A 21 19.29 -27.55 -12.33
CA LEU A 21 19.40 -26.28 -11.61
C LEU A 21 18.76 -25.13 -12.38
N LEU A 22 18.94 -25.07 -13.70
CA LEU A 22 18.31 -24.07 -14.56
C LEU A 22 16.78 -24.19 -14.51
N LYS A 23 16.24 -25.41 -14.63
CA LYS A 23 14.79 -25.67 -14.57
C LYS A 23 14.18 -25.25 -13.24
N ILE A 24 14.83 -25.60 -12.12
CA ILE A 24 14.39 -25.17 -10.79
C ILE A 24 14.47 -23.65 -10.67
N GLY A 25 15.57 -23.05 -11.12
CA GLY A 25 15.74 -21.60 -11.13
C GLY A 25 14.63 -20.88 -11.92
N MET A 26 14.30 -21.36 -13.12
CA MET A 26 13.21 -20.81 -13.93
C MET A 26 11.83 -21.02 -13.28
N ALA A 27 11.60 -22.20 -12.70
CA ALA A 27 10.34 -22.52 -12.01
C ALA A 27 10.11 -21.64 -10.77
N MET A 28 11.18 -21.21 -10.09
CA MET A 28 11.11 -20.27 -8.97
C MET A 28 11.04 -18.82 -9.42
N PHE A 29 11.80 -18.46 -10.47
CA PHE A 29 11.83 -17.09 -10.98
C PHE A 29 10.50 -16.66 -11.60
N SER A 30 9.84 -17.54 -12.34
CA SER A 30 8.57 -17.23 -12.99
C SER A 30 7.46 -16.74 -12.05
N PRO A 31 7.12 -17.43 -10.94
CA PRO A 31 6.11 -16.93 -10.00
C PRO A 31 6.57 -15.66 -9.27
N LEU A 32 7.85 -15.52 -8.96
CA LEU A 32 8.38 -14.29 -8.35
C LEU A 32 8.25 -13.09 -9.29
N LEU A 33 8.57 -13.28 -10.58
CA LEU A 33 8.38 -12.25 -11.58
C LEU A 33 6.90 -11.89 -11.74
N LEU A 34 6.01 -12.88 -11.73
CA LEU A 34 4.57 -12.64 -11.78
C LEU A 34 4.08 -11.83 -10.58
N LEU A 35 4.51 -12.17 -9.36
CA LEU A 35 4.17 -11.42 -8.15
C LEU A 35 4.69 -9.98 -8.23
N LEU A 36 5.91 -9.78 -8.72
CA LEU A 36 6.47 -8.44 -8.91
C LEU A 36 5.67 -7.60 -9.91
N VAL A 37 5.27 -8.20 -11.04
CA VAL A 37 4.44 -7.52 -12.04
C VAL A 37 3.06 -7.18 -11.46
N LEU A 38 2.45 -8.10 -10.72
CA LEU A 38 1.16 -7.87 -10.06
C LEU A 38 1.25 -6.76 -9.02
N GLU A 39 2.30 -6.74 -8.21
CA GLU A 39 2.56 -5.69 -7.23
C GLU A 39 2.71 -4.33 -7.92
N LEU A 40 3.50 -4.26 -8.99
CA LEU A 40 3.72 -3.01 -9.73
C LEU A 40 2.42 -2.47 -10.36
N ILE A 41 1.62 -3.35 -10.97
CA ILE A 41 0.33 -2.96 -11.55
C ILE A 41 -0.62 -2.50 -10.44
N SER A 42 -0.67 -3.22 -9.32
CA SER A 42 -1.53 -2.88 -8.17
C SER A 42 -1.12 -1.53 -7.57
N TYR A 43 0.18 -1.30 -7.42
CA TYR A 43 0.74 -0.04 -6.93
C TYR A 43 0.36 1.13 -7.85
N ILE A 44 0.58 1.01 -9.17
CA ILE A 44 0.24 2.06 -10.13
C ILE A 44 -1.27 2.32 -10.13
N TRP A 45 -2.08 1.26 -10.08
CA TRP A 45 -3.54 1.39 -10.02
C TRP A 45 -3.99 2.10 -8.74
N GLU A 46 -3.45 1.72 -7.58
CA GLU A 46 -3.80 2.34 -6.30
C GLU A 46 -3.44 3.83 -6.29
N GLN A 47 -2.26 4.20 -6.78
CA GLN A 47 -1.83 5.60 -6.87
C GLN A 47 -2.77 6.41 -7.77
N ASN A 48 -3.12 5.89 -8.95
CA ASN A 48 -4.08 6.57 -9.84
C ASN A 48 -5.47 6.70 -9.20
N GLN A 49 -5.90 5.72 -8.41
CA GLN A 49 -7.19 5.77 -7.71
C GLN A 49 -7.18 6.70 -6.51
N ALA A 50 -6.03 6.91 -5.85
CA ALA A 50 -5.87 7.86 -4.75
C ALA A 50 -6.10 9.33 -5.18
N ASP A 51 -5.90 9.62 -6.46
CA ASP A 51 -6.20 10.92 -7.07
C ASP A 51 -7.61 11.01 -7.69
N GLY A 52 -8.37 9.91 -7.63
CA GLY A 52 -9.69 9.77 -8.25
C GLY A 52 -10.86 10.17 -7.35
N PRO A 53 -12.09 10.22 -7.90
CA PRO A 53 -13.30 10.57 -7.15
C PRO A 53 -13.67 9.56 -6.06
N TYR A 54 -13.18 8.31 -6.16
CA TYR A 54 -13.43 7.22 -5.21
C TYR A 54 -12.22 6.93 -4.31
N ALA A 55 -11.26 7.85 -4.27
CA ALA A 55 -10.03 7.68 -3.51
C ALA A 55 -10.32 7.40 -2.02
N TRP A 56 -11.40 7.97 -1.48
CA TRP A 56 -11.79 7.79 -0.09
C TRP A 56 -12.19 6.35 0.24
N GLU A 57 -13.16 5.82 -0.51
CA GLU A 57 -13.72 4.49 -0.32
C GLU A 57 -12.73 3.39 -0.71
N MET A 58 -11.91 3.63 -1.73
CA MET A 58 -11.05 2.59 -2.30
C MET A 58 -9.64 2.57 -1.69
N VAL A 59 -9.13 3.72 -1.25
CA VAL A 59 -7.74 3.87 -0.78
C VAL A 59 -7.67 4.39 0.66
N ALA A 60 -8.19 5.59 0.95
CA ALA A 60 -8.03 6.25 2.27
C ALA A 60 -8.55 5.39 3.42
N SER A 61 -9.79 4.94 3.31
CA SER A 61 -10.50 4.22 4.37
C SER A 61 -9.80 2.92 4.77
N ARG A 62 -9.06 2.30 3.84
CA ARG A 62 -8.28 1.07 4.07
C ARG A 62 -6.93 1.33 4.74
N ARG A 63 -6.33 2.49 4.50
CA ARG A 63 -5.08 2.92 5.14
C ARG A 63 -5.30 3.41 6.57
N MET A 64 -6.54 3.76 6.92
CA MET A 64 -6.90 4.18 8.27
C MET A 64 -7.09 2.99 9.21
N GLU A 65 -6.54 3.11 10.40
CA GLU A 65 -6.76 2.15 11.48
C GLU A 65 -7.95 2.55 12.33
N TRP A 66 -8.92 1.64 12.45
CA TRP A 66 -10.16 1.86 13.19
C TRP A 66 -10.21 0.98 14.44
N LYS A 67 -10.79 1.52 15.51
CA LYS A 67 -11.10 0.80 16.75
C LYS A 67 -12.60 0.86 16.98
N GLN A 68 -13.21 -0.30 17.24
CA GLN A 68 -14.61 -0.35 17.60
C GLN A 68 -14.86 0.39 18.92
N TYR A 69 -15.95 1.16 18.98
CA TYR A 69 -16.34 1.80 20.24
C TYR A 69 -16.71 0.72 21.27
N PRO A 70 -16.27 0.81 22.54
CA PRO A 70 -16.43 -0.26 23.51
C PRO A 70 -17.89 -0.64 23.80
N GLU A 71 -18.81 0.31 23.65
CA GLU A 71 -20.22 0.10 23.96
C GLU A 71 -20.92 -0.72 22.85
N PRO A 72 -21.47 -1.91 23.16
CA PRO A 72 -22.22 -2.70 22.19
C PRO A 72 -23.41 -1.92 21.63
N GLY A 73 -23.55 -1.89 20.31
CA GLY A 73 -24.67 -1.20 19.65
C GLY A 73 -24.43 0.29 19.37
N ALA A 74 -23.28 0.86 19.71
CA ALA A 74 -22.96 2.25 19.40
C ALA A 74 -23.00 2.58 17.89
N GLY A 75 -22.73 1.59 17.03
CA GLY A 75 -22.88 1.74 15.58
C GLY A 75 -21.81 2.59 14.88
N TYR A 76 -20.75 3.01 15.60
CA TYR A 76 -19.62 3.75 15.04
C TYR A 76 -18.27 3.22 15.51
N THR A 77 -17.22 3.59 14.77
CA THR A 77 -15.82 3.29 15.05
C THR A 77 -15.05 4.58 15.33
N LEU A 78 -14.02 4.48 16.16
CA LEU A 78 -13.07 5.55 16.41
C LEU A 78 -11.81 5.34 15.56
N MET A 79 -11.11 6.42 15.23
CA MET A 79 -9.73 6.30 14.77
C MET A 79 -8.87 5.74 15.90
N LYS A 80 -7.94 4.85 15.56
CA LYS A 80 -7.03 4.26 16.56
C LYS A 80 -6.06 5.34 17.06
N PRO A 81 -6.00 5.59 18.38
CA PRO A 81 -5.03 6.55 18.92
C PRO A 81 -3.59 6.17 18.59
N GLY A 82 -2.76 7.16 18.23
CA GLY A 82 -1.37 6.96 17.84
C GLY A 82 -1.16 6.37 16.44
N SER A 83 -2.23 6.20 15.64
CA SER A 83 -2.07 5.74 14.25
C SER A 83 -1.55 6.85 13.36
N HIS A 84 -0.79 6.45 12.33
CA HIS A 84 -0.40 7.31 11.23
C HIS A 84 -0.96 6.76 9.92
N TYR A 85 -1.27 7.63 8.97
CA TYR A 85 -1.55 7.23 7.60
C TYR A 85 -1.22 8.38 6.64
N GLU A 86 -1.07 8.05 5.36
CA GLU A 86 -0.84 9.03 4.30
C GLU A 86 -2.08 9.15 3.42
N TRP A 87 -2.53 10.39 3.21
CA TRP A 87 -3.67 10.72 2.35
C TRP A 87 -3.30 11.81 1.35
N GLN A 88 -3.33 11.49 0.05
CA GLN A 88 -2.95 12.42 -1.02
C GLN A 88 -1.58 13.08 -0.80
N ASN A 89 -0.58 12.30 -0.39
CA ASN A 89 0.77 12.77 -0.01
C ASN A 89 0.79 13.70 1.22
N ILE A 90 -0.29 13.77 2.00
CA ILE A 90 -0.37 14.47 3.27
C ILE A 90 -0.29 13.45 4.39
N GLU A 91 0.74 13.56 5.21
CA GLU A 91 0.85 12.78 6.44
C GLU A 91 -0.26 13.20 7.42
N VAL A 92 -0.94 12.19 7.96
CA VAL A 92 -1.96 12.37 8.96
C VAL A 92 -1.60 11.58 10.21
N GLU A 93 -1.44 12.31 11.31
CA GLU A 93 -1.22 11.75 12.63
C GLU A 93 -2.50 11.84 13.46
N ILE A 94 -2.81 10.75 14.17
CA ILE A 94 -3.87 10.67 15.16
C ILE A 94 -3.22 10.65 16.54
N ASN A 95 -3.48 11.67 17.34
CA ASN A 95 -2.88 11.79 18.66
C ASN A 95 -3.42 10.76 19.68
N SER A 96 -2.89 10.78 20.91
CA SER A 96 -3.29 9.85 21.97
C SER A 96 -4.77 9.95 22.36
N HIS A 97 -5.43 11.06 21.99
CA HIS A 97 -6.84 11.31 22.24
C HIS A 97 -7.76 10.89 21.07
N GLY A 98 -7.22 10.33 19.99
CA GLY A 98 -8.00 9.93 18.83
C GLY A 98 -8.43 11.10 17.95
N LEU A 99 -7.74 12.25 18.05
CA LEU A 99 -7.98 13.44 17.23
C LEU A 99 -6.85 13.59 16.21
N ARG A 100 -7.19 14.10 15.03
CA ARG A 100 -6.20 14.46 14.01
C ARG A 100 -5.36 15.64 14.47
N GLY A 101 -4.04 15.55 14.26
CA GLY A 101 -3.07 16.62 14.54
C GLY A 101 -2.16 16.31 15.73
N PRO A 102 -1.45 17.33 16.25
CA PRO A 102 -0.45 17.13 17.28
C PRO A 102 -1.06 16.68 18.61
N GLU A 103 -0.20 16.15 19.48
CA GLU A 103 -0.57 15.84 20.86
C GLU A 103 -0.96 17.11 21.60
N ILE A 104 -2.06 17.04 22.37
CA ILE A 104 -2.58 18.17 23.13
C ILE A 104 -2.86 17.73 24.56
N THR A 105 -2.62 18.61 25.53
CA THR A 105 -3.01 18.35 26.92
C THR A 105 -4.52 18.45 27.10
N TYR A 106 -5.10 17.69 28.04
CA TYR A 106 -6.51 17.90 28.40
C TYR A 106 -6.76 19.32 28.93
N GLU A 107 -5.91 19.80 29.85
CA GLU A 107 -5.98 21.16 30.35
C GLU A 107 -5.76 22.16 29.20
N LYS A 108 -6.70 23.10 29.07
CA LYS A 108 -6.65 24.15 28.06
C LYS A 108 -5.70 25.27 28.54
N PRO A 109 -4.62 25.59 27.81
CA PRO A 109 -3.73 26.68 28.19
C PRO A 109 -4.46 28.02 28.20
N ALA A 110 -4.04 28.92 29.10
CA ALA A 110 -4.54 30.29 29.13
C ALA A 110 -4.24 31.00 27.80
N ASN A 111 -5.18 31.82 27.33
CA ASN A 111 -5.07 32.60 26.08
C ASN A 111 -4.94 31.78 24.78
N ILE A 112 -5.16 30.46 24.82
CA ILE A 112 -5.23 29.61 23.62
C ILE A 112 -6.68 29.28 23.29
N TYR A 113 -7.06 29.40 22.02
CA TYR A 113 -8.34 28.92 21.51
C TYR A 113 -8.16 27.51 20.93
N ARG A 114 -9.11 26.60 21.24
CA ARG A 114 -9.19 25.27 20.62
C ARG A 114 -10.43 25.26 19.76
N ILE A 115 -10.25 25.03 18.47
CA ILE A 115 -11.33 24.94 17.49
C ILE A 115 -11.51 23.46 17.18
N LEU A 116 -12.69 22.93 17.49
CA LEU A 116 -13.08 21.59 17.08
C LEU A 116 -13.89 21.70 15.80
N ASN A 117 -13.39 21.11 14.72
CA ASN A 117 -14.16 20.97 13.49
C ASN A 117 -14.91 19.63 13.52
N LEU A 118 -16.23 19.67 13.37
CA LEU A 118 -17.09 18.49 13.32
C LEU A 118 -17.77 18.44 11.96
N GLY A 119 -17.66 17.32 11.27
CA GLY A 119 -18.28 17.14 9.97
C GLY A 119 -17.99 15.75 9.41
N ASP A 120 -18.08 15.65 8.09
CA ASP A 120 -17.88 14.43 7.32
C ASP A 120 -16.47 14.41 6.66
N SER A 121 -16.36 13.78 5.49
CA SER A 121 -15.13 13.72 4.70
C SER A 121 -14.55 15.09 4.38
N VAL A 122 -15.38 16.13 4.22
CA VAL A 122 -14.90 17.49 3.92
C VAL A 122 -14.19 18.10 5.13
N ALA A 123 -14.74 17.92 6.34
CA ALA A 123 -14.07 18.35 7.58
C ALA A 123 -12.75 17.59 7.82
N MET A 124 -12.63 16.38 7.25
CA MET A 124 -11.41 15.57 7.23
C MET A 124 -10.44 15.95 6.09
N GLY A 125 -10.71 17.01 5.33
CA GLY A 125 -9.82 17.52 4.30
C GLY A 125 -9.97 16.81 2.95
N TRP A 126 -11.17 16.35 2.60
CA TRP A 126 -11.43 15.87 1.25
C TRP A 126 -11.64 17.03 0.28
N GLY A 127 -10.91 17.03 -0.84
CA GLY A 127 -11.05 18.02 -1.92
C GLY A 127 -10.36 19.36 -1.68
N VAL A 128 -9.44 19.43 -0.70
CA VAL A 128 -8.53 20.56 -0.46
C VAL A 128 -7.15 20.31 -1.02
#